data_AF-A0A7Y2A3Q2-F1
#
_entry.id   AF-A0A7Y2A3Q2-F1
#
_cell.length_a   1.000
_cell.length_b   1.000
_cell.length_c   1.000
_cell.angle_alpha   90.00
_cell.angle_beta   90.00
_cell.angle_gamma   90.00
#
_symmetry.space_group_name_H-M   'P 1'
#
loop_
_entity.id
_entity.type
_entity.pdbx_description
1 polymer ?
#
loop_
_entity_poly.entity_id
_entity_poly.type
_entity_poly.pdbx_seq_one_letter_code
_entity_poly.pdbx_strand_id
1 'polypeptide(L)' 'AIPEDIRKRMVEANPMKRMGAPSDIAEAVAWLADGERSGYVTGHVLVVGGGRSLG' A
#
# COMPACT_ATOMS: atom_id res chain seq x y z
N ALA A 1 -7.86 5.63 -19.29
CA ALA A 1 -7.22 4.42 -18.71
C ALA A 1 -5.71 4.55 -18.83
N ILE A 2 -4.93 3.98 -17.92
CA ILE A 2 -3.45 4.01 -17.98
C ILE A 2 -2.99 3.19 -19.20
N PRO A 3 -2.09 3.71 -20.06
CA PRO A 3 -1.50 2.94 -21.17
C PRO A 3 -0.80 1.66 -20.68
N GLU A 4 -0.86 0.59 -21.47
CA GLU A 4 -0.40 -0.73 -21.03
C GLU A 4 1.11 -0.81 -20.80
N ASP A 5 1.90 -0.13 -21.63
CA ASP A 5 3.35 -0.03 -21.47
C ASP A 5 3.73 0.69 -20.17
N ILE A 6 3.00 1.74 -19.82
CA ILE A 6 3.18 2.47 -18.55
C ILE A 6 2.78 1.59 -17.37
N ARG A 7 1.64 0.90 -17.46
CA ARG A 7 1.19 -0.05 -16.42
C ARG A 7 2.25 -1.13 -16.16
N LYS A 8 2.80 -1.73 -17.21
CA LYS A 8 3.82 -2.78 -17.11
C LYS A 8 5.08 -2.26 -16.39
N ARG A 9 5.57 -1.07 -16.77
CA ARG A 9 6.72 -0.44 -16.10
C ARG A 9 6.46 -0.14 -14.63
N MET A 10 5.25 0.29 -14.27
CA MET A 10 4.86 0.54 -12.87
C MET A 10 4.90 -0.75 -12.05
N VAL A 11 4.40 -1.86 -12.60
CA VAL A 11 4.43 -3.18 -11.97
C VAL A 11 5.86 -3.69 -11.81
N GLU A 12 6.67 -3.60 -12.84
CA GLU A 12 8.07 -4.06 -12.81
C GLU A 12 8.90 -3.31 -11.76
N ALA A 13 8.68 -2.01 -11.61
CA ALA A 13 9.38 -1.18 -10.64
C ALA A 13 8.75 -1.24 -9.22
N ASN A 14 7.66 -1.96 -9.02
CA ASN A 14 7.11 -2.24 -7.70
C ASN A 14 7.79 -3.49 -7.11
N PRO A 15 8.39 -3.44 -5.91
CA PRO A 15 9.01 -4.63 -5.29
C PRO A 15 8.08 -5.84 -5.17
N MET A 16 6.79 -5.63 -4.90
CA MET A 16 5.79 -6.71 -4.85
C MET A 16 5.29 -7.17 -6.23
N LYS A 17 5.79 -6.60 -7.33
CA LYS A 17 5.50 -7.01 -8.72
C LYS A 17 4.02 -7.06 -9.06
N ARG A 18 3.23 -6.17 -8.45
CA ARG A 18 1.80 -6.00 -8.75
C ARG A 18 1.35 -4.57 -8.53
N MET A 19 0.20 -4.23 -9.10
CA MET A 19 -0.53 -3.03 -8.72
C MET A 19 -1.18 -3.23 -7.34
N GLY A 20 -1.25 -2.15 -6.57
CA GLY A 20 -2.11 -2.10 -5.40
C GLY A 20 -3.58 -2.18 -5.80
N ALA A 21 -4.38 -2.83 -4.96
CA ALA A 21 -5.82 -2.83 -5.03
C ALA A 21 -6.39 -1.94 -3.91
N PRO A 22 -7.62 -1.40 -4.06
CA PRO A 22 -8.27 -0.64 -2.99
C PRO A 22 -8.34 -1.40 -1.66
N SER A 23 -8.47 -2.73 -1.71
CA SER A 23 -8.46 -3.60 -0.53
C SER A 23 -7.15 -3.54 0.26
N ASP A 24 -5.99 -3.35 -0.39
CA ASP A 24 -4.71 -3.24 0.32
C ASP A 24 -4.70 -2.04 1.27
N ILE A 25 -5.32 -0.92 0.86
CA ILE A 25 -5.48 0.28 1.69
C ILE A 25 -6.57 0.07 2.74
N ALA A 26 -7.70 -0.52 2.36
CA ALA A 26 -8.83 -0.75 3.25
C ALA A 26 -8.43 -1.62 4.46
N GLU A 27 -7.67 -2.68 4.25
CA GLU A 27 -7.17 -3.54 5.34
C GLU A 27 -6.24 -2.80 6.30
N ALA A 28 -5.35 -1.95 5.77
CA ALA A 28 -4.46 -1.14 6.60
C ALA A 28 -5.23 -0.12 7.44
N VAL A 29 -6.25 0.51 6.86
CA VAL A 29 -7.15 1.43 7.59
C VAL A 29 -7.96 0.67 8.63
N ALA A 30 -8.50 -0.50 8.30
CA ALA A 30 -9.25 -1.33 9.23
C ALA A 30 -8.39 -1.74 10.43
N TRP A 31 -7.12 -2.11 10.20
CA TRP A 31 -6.19 -2.39 11.29
C TRP A 31 -5.91 -1.16 12.16
N LEU A 32 -5.68 0.02 11.56
CA LEU A 32 -5.46 1.27 12.32
C LEU A 32 -6.68 1.71 13.14
N ALA A 33 -7.89 1.38 12.68
CA ALA A 33 -9.14 1.68 13.37
C ALA A 33 -9.47 0.66 14.48
N ASP A 34 -8.76 -0.47 14.52
CA ASP A 34 -8.96 -1.52 15.52
C ASP A 34 -8.19 -1.17 16.81
N GLY A 35 -8.92 -0.66 17.80
CA GLY A 35 -8.36 -0.25 19.09
C GLY A 35 -7.72 -1.40 19.89
N GLU A 36 -8.11 -2.65 19.66
CA GLU A 36 -7.49 -3.80 20.32
C GLU A 36 -6.16 -4.17 19.64
N ARG A 37 -6.12 -4.12 18.30
CA ARG A 37 -4.93 -4.53 17.53
C ARG A 37 -3.88 -3.43 17.40
N SER A 38 -4.26 -2.16 17.40
CA SER A 38 -3.35 -1.03 17.16
C SER A 38 -3.49 0.11 18.17
N GLY A 39 -4.15 -0.10 19.33
CA GLY A 39 -4.48 0.97 20.28
C GLY A 39 -3.32 1.80 20.85
N TYR A 40 -2.07 1.35 20.67
CA TYR A 40 -0.87 2.08 21.10
C TYR A 40 -0.11 2.77 19.94
N VAL A 41 -0.64 2.69 18.72
CA VAL A 41 -0.03 3.29 17.52
C VAL A 41 -0.70 4.62 17.25
N THR A 42 0.04 5.71 17.46
CA THR A 42 -0.42 7.08 17.19
C THR A 42 0.73 7.95 16.69
N GLY A 43 0.43 9.02 15.95
CA GLY A 43 1.42 9.93 15.38
C GLY A 43 2.29 9.34 14.26
N HIS A 44 1.96 8.14 13.78
CA HIS A 44 2.73 7.43 12.76
C HIS A 44 2.09 7.52 11.36
N VAL A 45 2.93 7.50 10.32
CA VAL A 45 2.50 7.41 8.91
C VAL A 45 2.82 6.02 8.39
N LEU A 46 1.78 5.19 8.22
CA LEU A 46 1.91 3.85 7.66
C LEU A 46 1.90 3.91 6.12
N VAL A 47 3.03 3.57 5.49
CA VAL A 47 3.15 3.56 4.03
C VAL A 47 2.67 2.23 3.45
N VAL A 48 1.58 2.27 2.68
CA VAL A 48 1.01 1.10 1.99
C VAL A 48 1.21 1.24 0.48
N GLY A 49 2.43 0.96 0.01
CA GLY A 49 2.85 1.23 -1.36
C GLY A 49 3.47 0.05 -2.11
N GLY A 50 3.38 -1.17 -1.57
CA GLY A 50 4.04 -2.35 -2.14
C GLY A 50 5.57 -2.24 -2.18
N GLY A 51 6.16 -1.41 -1.31
CA GLY A 51 7.60 -1.18 -1.27
C GLY A 51 8.11 -0.12 -2.25
N ARG A 52 7.24 0.61 -2.97
CA ARG A 52 7.69 1.65 -3.92
C ARG A 52 8.42 2.83 -3.28
N SER A 53 8.28 3.02 -1.97
CA SER A 53 9.01 4.00 -1.16
C SER A 53 10.34 3.46 -0.59
N LEU A 54 10.70 2.21 -0.88
CA LEU A 54 11.99 1.63 -0.51
C LEU A 54 13.02 2.11 -1.53
N GLY A 55 13.47 3.35 -1.41
CA GLY A 55 14.41 4.01 -2.32
C GLY A 55 14.47 5.51 -2.09
#